data_AF-A0A536LFE4-F1
#
_entry.id   AF-A0A536LFE4-F1
#
_cell.length_a   1.000
_cell.length_b   1.000
_cell.length_c   1.000
_cell.angle_alpha   90.00
_cell.angle_beta   90.00
_cell.angle_gamma   90.00
#
_symmetry.space_group_name_H-M   'P 1'
#
loop_
_entity.id
_entity.type
_entity.pdbx_description
1 polymer ?
#
loop_
_entity_poly.entity_id
_entity_poly.type
_entity_poly.pdbx_seq_one_letter_code
_entity_poly.pdbx_strand_id
1 'polypeptide(L)'
;MDSTSPTQNFGTATFMRVSNTDRSLLEFDLSSIPTGSTVSSAQLRLCFTSILPLAIGRTHQLVRVTGAWTEGTVTWNNQPAGSAGAPVTYAVPAVALSCLSLDVTSGVQTWVDGAANEGWRITDQAEASAPQVEYATREEPATGQRPQLSITYVAATPTATATATATPTATATSTTTATATATATPTPTATATATVTATPSPTPTPTPTGTPTATPTATATATPTATPTATPTRTPTPTPSATPTPTATPGGGGTVTFGANADTWVGSAQPTVNHGTEVTMLVGSQERSFISFDVSSIPASATVTSATLRLCRTNGSGGARTHELRPAQSAWTESGLTWNTQPSLAPSGSATISVPSSSGC
;
A
#
# COMPACT_ATOMS: atom_id res chain seq x y z
N MET A 1 5.49 -31.70 -0.10
CA MET A 1 4.45 -32.74 0.07
C MET A 1 4.93 -34.01 -0.60
N ASP A 2 4.69 -35.17 0.00
CA ASP A 2 5.29 -36.45 -0.38
C ASP A 2 4.21 -37.51 -0.64
N SER A 3 4.30 -38.23 -1.75
CA SER A 3 3.37 -39.31 -2.10
C SER A 3 3.52 -40.57 -1.24
N THR A 4 4.67 -40.79 -0.60
CA THR A 4 4.86 -41.94 0.31
C THR A 4 4.25 -41.69 1.69
N SER A 5 4.12 -40.41 2.07
CA SER A 5 3.50 -39.92 3.32
C SER A 5 2.26 -39.06 3.00
N PRO A 6 1.23 -39.59 2.33
CA PRO A 6 0.31 -38.77 1.53
C PRO A 6 -0.67 -37.88 2.32
N THR A 7 -0.81 -38.12 3.62
CA THR A 7 -1.57 -37.30 4.58
C THR A 7 -0.68 -36.37 5.41
N GLN A 8 0.64 -36.39 5.21
CA GLN A 8 1.57 -35.56 5.98
C GLN A 8 1.72 -34.16 5.38
N ASN A 9 1.63 -33.16 6.25
CA ASN A 9 2.01 -31.77 5.95
C ASN A 9 3.49 -31.54 6.26
N PHE A 10 4.12 -30.63 5.51
CA PHE A 10 5.54 -30.28 5.64
C PHE A 10 5.77 -28.75 5.69
N GLY A 11 4.74 -27.95 5.95
CA GLY A 11 4.76 -26.47 5.88
C GLY A 11 5.58 -25.77 6.99
N THR A 12 6.37 -26.52 7.77
CA THR A 12 7.27 -26.02 8.81
C THR A 12 8.72 -26.49 8.62
N ALA A 13 9.01 -27.20 7.53
CA ALA A 13 10.38 -27.63 7.20
C ALA A 13 11.19 -26.46 6.62
N THR A 14 12.47 -26.36 6.97
CA THR A 14 13.35 -25.28 6.44
C THR A 14 13.67 -25.44 4.95
N PHE A 15 13.45 -26.63 4.39
CA PHE A 15 13.61 -26.93 2.96
C PHE A 15 12.35 -27.58 2.37
N MET A 16 12.14 -27.37 1.07
CA MET A 16 11.08 -27.98 0.26
C MET A 16 11.69 -28.86 -0.83
N ARG A 17 11.04 -29.99 -1.14
CA ARG A 17 11.60 -31.06 -1.97
C ARG A 17 10.93 -31.23 -3.33
N VAL A 18 11.72 -31.68 -4.29
CA VAL A 18 11.26 -32.12 -5.62
C VAL A 18 11.96 -33.43 -5.97
N SER A 19 11.18 -34.45 -6.33
CA SER A 19 11.63 -35.79 -6.75
C SER A 19 10.48 -36.47 -7.55
N ASN A 20 10.45 -37.81 -7.62
CA ASN A 20 9.26 -38.54 -8.08
C ASN A 20 8.13 -38.64 -7.04
N THR A 21 8.45 -38.55 -5.74
CA THR A 21 7.46 -38.61 -4.67
C THR A 21 7.22 -37.24 -4.03
N ASP A 22 8.24 -36.39 -4.02
CA ASP A 22 8.18 -35.03 -3.50
C ASP A 22 7.72 -34.02 -4.57
N ARG A 23 6.75 -33.19 -4.20
CA ARG A 23 6.42 -31.94 -4.89
C ARG A 23 6.44 -30.77 -3.91
N SER A 24 6.72 -29.57 -4.42
CA SER A 24 6.75 -28.33 -3.63
C SER A 24 5.67 -27.35 -4.09
N LEU A 25 5.17 -26.53 -3.18
CA LEU A 25 4.23 -25.44 -3.45
C LEU A 25 4.80 -24.14 -2.89
N LEU A 26 4.52 -23.01 -3.55
CA LEU A 26 4.94 -21.68 -3.12
C LEU A 26 3.95 -20.62 -3.60
N GLU A 27 3.69 -19.65 -2.73
CA GLU A 27 2.81 -18.50 -2.99
C GLU A 27 3.54 -17.22 -2.52
N PHE A 28 3.20 -16.09 -3.14
CA PHE A 28 3.64 -14.76 -2.71
C PHE A 28 2.42 -13.85 -2.70
N ASP A 29 2.28 -13.01 -1.67
CA ASP A 29 1.23 -12.00 -1.63
C ASP A 29 1.48 -10.91 -2.68
N LEU A 30 0.50 -10.72 -3.56
CA LEU A 30 0.50 -9.72 -4.64
C LEU A 30 -0.53 -8.60 -4.41
N SER A 31 -1.21 -8.57 -3.26
CA SER A 31 -2.26 -7.58 -2.93
C SER A 31 -1.78 -6.11 -2.96
N SER A 32 -0.46 -5.90 -2.90
CA SER A 32 0.18 -4.59 -3.07
C SER A 32 0.28 -4.10 -4.52
N ILE A 33 -0.06 -4.93 -5.51
CA ILE A 33 -0.06 -4.59 -6.94
C ILE A 33 -1.51 -4.32 -7.39
N PRO A 34 -1.84 -3.12 -7.89
CA PRO A 34 -3.19 -2.83 -8.37
C PRO A 34 -3.62 -3.73 -9.54
N THR A 35 -4.86 -4.20 -9.53
CA THR A 35 -5.41 -5.04 -10.61
C THR A 35 -5.38 -4.30 -11.97
N GLY A 36 -4.99 -5.00 -13.03
CA GLY A 36 -4.81 -4.47 -14.38
C GLY A 36 -3.48 -3.75 -14.62
N SER A 37 -2.52 -3.82 -13.68
CA SER A 37 -1.18 -3.23 -13.87
C SER A 37 -0.34 -4.02 -14.87
N THR A 38 0.50 -3.34 -15.65
CA THR A 38 1.38 -3.98 -16.64
C THR A 38 2.68 -4.42 -15.98
N VAL A 39 2.94 -5.73 -15.91
CA VAL A 39 4.14 -6.33 -15.33
C VAL A 39 5.25 -6.38 -16.38
N SER A 40 6.25 -5.51 -16.22
CA SER A 40 7.40 -5.40 -17.14
C SER A 40 8.43 -6.52 -16.93
N SER A 41 8.54 -7.04 -15.71
CA SER A 41 9.35 -8.22 -15.35
C SER A 41 8.91 -8.77 -14.00
N ALA A 42 8.92 -10.11 -13.85
CA ALA A 42 8.88 -10.76 -12.55
C ALA A 42 9.91 -11.89 -12.49
N GLN A 43 10.85 -11.81 -11.55
CA GLN A 43 11.91 -12.79 -11.34
C GLN A 43 11.69 -13.54 -10.03
N LEU A 44 11.48 -14.86 -10.10
CA LEU A 44 11.44 -15.75 -8.95
C LEU A 44 12.84 -16.31 -8.67
N ARG A 45 13.43 -15.89 -7.55
CA ARG A 45 14.70 -16.42 -7.03
C ARG A 45 14.45 -17.59 -6.08
N LEU A 46 15.06 -18.74 -6.37
CA LEU A 46 15.05 -19.93 -5.52
C LEU A 46 16.51 -20.33 -5.22
N CYS A 47 16.82 -20.61 -3.97
CA CYS A 47 18.14 -21.12 -3.57
C CYS A 47 18.07 -22.61 -3.26
N PHE A 48 19.10 -23.34 -3.69
CA PHE A 48 19.26 -24.75 -3.35
C PHE A 48 19.84 -24.90 -1.94
N THR A 49 19.39 -25.92 -1.21
CA THR A 49 20.00 -26.40 0.04
C THR A 49 20.69 -27.75 -0.16
N SER A 50 20.19 -28.56 -1.09
CA SER A 50 20.80 -29.84 -1.49
C SER A 50 20.45 -30.21 -2.94
N ILE A 51 21.39 -30.83 -3.65
CA ILE A 51 21.17 -31.44 -4.97
C ILE A 51 21.85 -32.80 -4.95
N LEU A 52 21.09 -33.89 -5.07
CA LEU A 52 21.70 -35.22 -5.22
C LEU A 52 22.37 -35.34 -6.60
N PRO A 53 23.50 -36.06 -6.76
CA PRO A 53 24.24 -36.08 -8.04
C PRO A 53 23.42 -36.53 -9.25
N LEU A 54 22.44 -37.44 -9.06
CA LEU A 54 21.53 -37.91 -10.11
C LEU A 54 20.41 -36.91 -10.47
N ALA A 55 20.30 -35.79 -9.76
CA ALA A 55 19.38 -34.70 -10.08
C ALA A 55 19.99 -33.67 -11.04
N ILE A 56 21.31 -33.62 -11.17
CA ILE A 56 22.03 -32.63 -11.99
C ILE A 56 21.63 -32.79 -13.47
N GLY A 57 21.31 -31.67 -14.13
CA GLY A 57 20.90 -31.62 -15.53
C GLY A 57 19.45 -32.03 -15.80
N ARG A 58 18.66 -32.40 -14.78
CA ARG A 58 17.24 -32.69 -14.95
C ARG A 58 16.42 -31.41 -15.13
N THR A 59 15.32 -31.51 -15.86
CA THR A 59 14.38 -30.40 -16.03
C THR A 59 13.32 -30.42 -14.94
N HIS A 60 13.23 -29.34 -14.18
CA HIS A 60 12.12 -29.07 -13.27
C HIS A 60 11.12 -28.12 -13.93
N GLN A 61 9.86 -28.20 -13.48
CA GLN A 61 8.74 -27.42 -14.00
C GLN A 61 8.09 -26.61 -12.88
N LEU A 62 7.90 -25.32 -13.12
CA LEU A 62 7.09 -24.43 -12.30
C LEU A 62 5.72 -24.24 -12.98
N VAL A 63 4.67 -24.80 -12.37
CA VAL A 63 3.29 -24.83 -12.87
C VAL A 63 2.42 -23.97 -11.95
N ARG A 64 1.69 -22.97 -12.45
CA ARG A 64 0.67 -22.27 -11.62
C ARG A 64 -0.42 -23.26 -11.24
N VAL A 65 -0.86 -23.27 -9.99
CA VAL A 65 -2.00 -24.11 -9.56
C VAL A 65 -3.32 -23.35 -9.69
N THR A 66 -4.45 -24.07 -9.60
CA THR A 66 -5.79 -23.55 -9.91
C THR A 66 -6.81 -23.77 -8.80
N GLY A 67 -6.37 -23.79 -7.55
CA GLY A 67 -7.26 -23.87 -6.41
C GLY A 67 -6.54 -23.62 -5.09
N ALA A 68 -7.23 -22.94 -4.18
CA ALA A 68 -6.70 -22.56 -2.88
C ALA A 68 -6.21 -23.75 -2.06
N TRP A 69 -5.12 -23.50 -1.35
CA TRP A 69 -4.51 -24.41 -0.38
C TRP A 69 -4.10 -23.62 0.85
N THR A 70 -3.69 -24.31 1.92
CA THR A 70 -3.14 -23.64 3.10
C THR A 70 -1.90 -24.39 3.54
N GLU A 71 -0.81 -23.64 3.74
CA GLU A 71 0.52 -24.15 4.03
C GLU A 71 0.56 -25.19 5.16
N GLY A 72 -0.22 -24.99 6.23
CA GLY A 72 -0.31 -25.92 7.37
C GLY A 72 -1.27 -27.11 7.21
N THR A 73 -2.03 -27.20 6.11
CA THR A 73 -3.02 -28.27 5.87
C THR A 73 -2.89 -28.97 4.51
N VAL A 74 -2.02 -28.49 3.63
CA VAL A 74 -1.76 -29.12 2.33
C VAL A 74 -0.91 -30.39 2.48
N THR A 75 -1.30 -31.42 1.76
CA THR A 75 -0.76 -32.79 1.77
C THR A 75 -0.72 -33.31 0.34
N TRP A 76 -0.27 -34.54 0.10
CA TRP A 76 -0.37 -35.12 -1.25
C TRP A 76 -1.84 -35.30 -1.69
N ASN A 77 -2.71 -35.73 -0.77
CA ASN A 77 -4.10 -36.11 -1.05
C ASN A 77 -5.04 -34.92 -1.35
N ASN A 78 -4.73 -33.72 -0.86
CA ASN A 78 -5.50 -32.50 -1.11
C ASN A 78 -4.69 -31.43 -1.87
N GLN A 79 -3.64 -31.83 -2.58
CA GLN A 79 -2.84 -30.89 -3.38
C GLN A 79 -3.68 -30.27 -4.50
N PRO A 80 -3.51 -28.97 -4.81
CA PRO A 80 -4.23 -28.33 -5.88
C PRO A 80 -3.75 -28.81 -7.27
N ALA A 81 -4.66 -28.75 -8.24
CA ALA A 81 -4.37 -29.10 -9.63
C ALA A 81 -3.45 -28.05 -10.28
N GLY A 82 -2.61 -28.51 -11.22
CA GLY A 82 -1.82 -27.63 -12.06
C GLY A 82 -2.64 -27.09 -13.24
N SER A 83 -2.42 -25.82 -13.61
CA SER A 83 -3.03 -25.21 -14.79
C SER A 83 -2.53 -25.84 -16.09
N ALA A 84 -3.38 -25.85 -17.12
CA ALA A 84 -3.08 -26.43 -18.43
C ALA A 84 -2.18 -25.55 -19.34
N GLY A 85 -1.55 -24.51 -18.78
CA GLY A 85 -0.60 -23.65 -19.50
C GLY A 85 0.79 -24.28 -19.59
N ALA A 86 1.64 -23.77 -20.48
CA ALA A 86 3.04 -24.17 -20.52
C ALA A 86 3.75 -23.79 -19.20
N PRO A 87 4.46 -24.71 -18.53
CA PRO A 87 5.22 -24.39 -17.33
C PRO A 87 6.49 -23.60 -17.65
N VAL A 88 7.00 -22.86 -16.66
CA VAL A 88 8.38 -22.36 -16.72
C VAL A 88 9.32 -23.52 -16.42
N THR A 89 10.14 -23.91 -17.39
CA THR A 89 11.08 -25.04 -17.29
C THR A 89 12.50 -24.56 -17.01
N TYR A 90 13.23 -25.26 -16.14
CA TYR A 90 14.65 -24.97 -15.88
C TYR A 90 15.45 -26.23 -15.58
N ALA A 91 16.74 -26.22 -15.91
CA ALA A 91 17.66 -27.30 -15.59
C ALA A 91 18.22 -27.17 -14.17
N VAL A 92 18.32 -28.28 -13.45
CA VAL A 92 19.00 -28.37 -12.14
C VAL A 92 20.52 -28.23 -12.36
N PRO A 93 21.19 -27.25 -11.73
CA PRO A 93 22.62 -27.00 -11.93
C PRO A 93 23.49 -28.02 -11.18
N ALA A 94 24.77 -28.08 -11.54
CA ALA A 94 25.75 -28.94 -10.86
C ALA A 94 26.23 -28.41 -9.48
N VAL A 95 25.67 -27.31 -8.98
CA VAL A 95 26.17 -26.57 -7.80
C VAL A 95 25.07 -26.31 -6.76
N ALA A 96 25.06 -27.12 -5.70
CA ALA A 96 24.04 -27.14 -4.65
C ALA A 96 24.00 -25.92 -3.71
N LEU A 97 24.98 -25.01 -3.79
CA LEU A 97 25.05 -23.78 -2.98
C LEU A 97 24.72 -22.52 -3.81
N SER A 98 24.04 -22.69 -4.95
CA SER A 98 23.64 -21.60 -5.83
C SER A 98 22.20 -21.14 -5.59
N CYS A 99 21.84 -19.99 -6.18
CA CYS A 99 20.45 -19.60 -6.36
C CYS A 99 20.20 -19.37 -7.85
N LEU A 100 19.06 -19.86 -8.34
CA LEU A 100 18.57 -19.62 -9.69
C LEU A 100 17.62 -18.42 -9.71
N SER A 101 17.36 -17.88 -10.90
CA SER A 101 16.35 -16.84 -11.14
C SER A 101 15.50 -17.26 -12.34
N LEU A 102 14.19 -17.41 -12.16
CA LEU A 102 13.23 -17.73 -13.22
C LEU A 102 12.49 -16.46 -13.64
N ASP A 103 12.39 -16.22 -14.94
CA ASP A 103 11.35 -15.34 -15.47
C ASP A 103 9.98 -15.99 -15.24
N VAL A 104 9.12 -15.30 -14.51
CA VAL A 104 7.73 -15.69 -14.24
C VAL A 104 6.75 -14.55 -14.61
N THR A 105 7.19 -13.60 -15.43
CA THR A 105 6.49 -12.35 -15.79
C THR A 105 5.06 -12.60 -16.29
N SER A 106 4.89 -13.53 -17.24
CA SER A 106 3.58 -13.91 -17.78
C SER A 106 2.69 -14.63 -16.75
N GLY A 107 3.31 -15.36 -15.81
CA GLY A 107 2.65 -16.00 -14.69
C GLY A 107 1.99 -14.99 -13.75
N VAL A 108 2.77 -13.99 -13.35
CA VAL A 108 2.38 -12.89 -12.46
C VAL A 108 1.40 -11.93 -13.15
N GLN A 109 1.60 -11.60 -14.42
CA GLN A 109 0.70 -10.73 -15.19
C GLN A 109 -0.76 -11.22 -15.10
N THR A 110 -1.04 -12.51 -15.32
CA THR A 110 -2.43 -13.02 -15.28
C THR A 110 -3.09 -12.87 -13.90
N TRP A 111 -2.33 -12.95 -12.81
CA TRP A 111 -2.87 -12.70 -11.47
C TRP A 111 -3.13 -11.22 -11.24
N VAL A 112 -2.22 -10.37 -11.71
CA VAL A 112 -2.40 -8.91 -11.72
C VAL A 112 -3.58 -8.51 -12.62
N ASP A 113 -3.88 -9.24 -13.69
CA ASP A 113 -5.08 -9.06 -14.53
C ASP A 113 -6.39 -9.45 -13.81
N GLY A 114 -6.32 -10.03 -12.61
CA GLY A 114 -7.47 -10.38 -11.76
C GLY A 114 -7.79 -11.88 -11.67
N ALA A 115 -6.94 -12.78 -12.18
CA ALA A 115 -7.08 -14.20 -11.89
C ALA A 115 -6.65 -14.53 -10.45
N ALA A 116 -7.26 -15.56 -9.85
CA ALA A 116 -6.91 -15.99 -8.49
C ALA A 116 -5.43 -16.38 -8.39
N ASN A 117 -4.73 -15.75 -7.43
CA ASN A 117 -3.35 -16.08 -7.08
C ASN A 117 -3.33 -17.27 -6.12
N GLU A 118 -3.26 -18.46 -6.69
CA GLU A 118 -3.15 -19.73 -5.93
C GLU A 118 -1.67 -20.19 -5.83
N GLY A 119 -0.72 -19.38 -6.30
CA GLY A 119 0.71 -19.72 -6.34
C GLY A 119 1.12 -20.75 -7.40
N TRP A 120 2.30 -21.34 -7.21
CA TRP A 120 2.91 -22.33 -8.10
C TRP A 120 3.24 -23.64 -7.39
N ARG A 121 3.28 -24.73 -8.17
CA ARG A 121 3.86 -26.03 -7.82
C ARG A 121 5.16 -26.24 -8.58
N ILE A 122 6.20 -26.73 -7.89
CA ILE A 122 7.42 -27.26 -8.52
C ILE A 122 7.30 -28.78 -8.59
N THR A 123 7.55 -29.35 -9.77
CA THR A 123 7.67 -30.79 -10.00
C THR A 123 8.92 -31.09 -10.84
N ASP A 124 9.37 -32.34 -10.82
CA ASP A 124 10.26 -32.86 -11.87
C ASP A 124 9.43 -33.01 -13.18
N GLN A 125 10.05 -32.86 -14.36
CA GLN A 125 9.36 -33.11 -15.64
C GLN A 125 9.11 -34.61 -15.89
N ALA A 126 9.90 -35.49 -15.28
CA ALA A 126 9.92 -36.93 -15.49
C ALA A 126 10.00 -37.67 -14.15
N GLU A 127 8.90 -37.61 -13.37
CA GLU A 127 8.67 -38.26 -12.07
C GLU A 127 8.73 -39.82 -12.09
N ALA A 128 9.38 -40.44 -13.07
CA ALA A 128 9.58 -41.89 -13.18
C ALA A 128 10.85 -42.40 -12.45
N SER A 129 11.62 -41.50 -11.81
CA SER A 129 12.93 -41.80 -11.20
C SER A 129 13.13 -41.02 -9.92
N ALA A 130 13.95 -41.51 -8.99
CA ALA A 130 14.06 -40.99 -7.62
C ALA A 130 15.24 -40.06 -7.25
N PRO A 131 15.86 -39.25 -8.14
CA PRO A 131 16.76 -38.21 -7.68
C PRO A 131 15.97 -37.08 -6.99
N GLN A 132 16.60 -36.40 -6.03
CA GLN A 132 15.96 -35.41 -5.18
C GLN A 132 16.75 -34.09 -5.19
N VAL A 133 16.01 -32.99 -5.11
CA VAL A 133 16.51 -31.63 -4.92
C VAL A 133 15.80 -30.99 -3.74
N GLU A 134 16.54 -30.24 -2.94
CA GLU A 134 16.01 -29.43 -1.84
C GLU A 134 16.27 -27.94 -2.09
N TYR A 135 15.23 -27.13 -1.87
CA TYR A 135 15.25 -25.67 -1.96
C TYR A 135 14.95 -25.07 -0.59
N ALA A 136 15.52 -23.90 -0.30
CA ALA A 136 15.16 -23.13 0.89
C ALA A 136 13.67 -22.71 0.89
N THR A 137 13.10 -22.55 2.08
CA THR A 137 11.71 -22.12 2.31
C THR A 137 11.66 -20.73 2.96
N ARG A 138 10.48 -20.29 3.43
CA ARG A 138 10.32 -19.12 4.30
C ARG A 138 10.89 -19.37 5.71
N GLU A 139 11.01 -20.63 6.13
CA GLU A 139 11.43 -21.06 7.47
C GLU A 139 12.96 -21.11 7.61
N GLU A 140 13.69 -21.16 6.48
CA GLU A 140 15.16 -21.21 6.43
C GLU A 140 15.82 -20.10 7.28
N PRO A 141 16.63 -20.43 8.30
CA PRO A 141 17.32 -19.45 9.15
C PRO A 141 18.18 -18.43 8.36
N ALA A 142 18.82 -18.84 7.27
CA ALA A 142 19.54 -17.94 6.38
C ALA A 142 18.57 -17.11 5.53
N THR A 143 18.13 -15.96 6.04
CA THR A 143 17.15 -15.07 5.39
C THR A 143 17.50 -14.72 3.93
N GLY A 144 18.77 -14.57 3.60
CA GLY A 144 19.26 -14.33 2.23
C GLY A 144 19.14 -15.52 1.26
N GLN A 145 18.81 -16.73 1.74
CA GLN A 145 18.54 -17.92 0.92
C GLN A 145 17.04 -18.17 0.69
N ARG A 146 16.15 -17.51 1.43
CA ARG A 146 14.69 -17.70 1.31
C ARG A 146 14.19 -17.39 -0.12
N PRO A 147 13.12 -18.07 -0.60
CA PRO A 147 12.47 -17.73 -1.86
C PRO A 147 12.09 -16.25 -1.92
N GLN A 148 12.35 -15.61 -3.06
CA GLN A 148 12.07 -14.19 -3.26
C GLN A 148 11.50 -13.96 -4.65
N LEU A 149 10.36 -13.29 -4.73
CA LEU A 149 9.78 -12.80 -5.97
C LEU A 149 10.07 -11.30 -6.10
N SER A 150 10.78 -10.90 -7.14
CA SER A 150 11.07 -9.50 -7.48
C SER A 150 10.23 -9.09 -8.69
N ILE A 151 9.47 -7.99 -8.60
CA ILE A 151 8.52 -7.58 -9.64
C ILE A 151 8.75 -6.12 -10.00
N THR A 152 8.81 -5.83 -11.29
CA THR A 152 8.78 -4.48 -11.86
C THR A 152 7.52 -4.34 -12.69
N TYR A 153 6.66 -3.38 -12.34
CA TYR A 153 5.39 -3.14 -13.01
C TYR A 153 5.10 -1.65 -13.18
N VAL A 154 4.19 -1.31 -14.08
CA VAL A 154 3.58 0.01 -14.24
C VAL A 154 2.15 -0.10 -13.73
N ALA A 155 1.81 0.68 -12.70
CA ALA A 155 0.49 0.65 -12.08
C ALA A 155 -0.64 0.97 -13.07
N ALA A 156 -1.76 0.26 -12.98
CA ALA A 156 -2.97 0.60 -13.70
C ALA A 156 -3.42 2.04 -13.38
N THR A 157 -3.62 2.88 -14.39
CA THR A 157 -4.30 4.16 -14.20
C THR A 157 -5.76 3.87 -13.81
N PRO A 158 -6.24 4.28 -12.63
CA PRO A 158 -7.62 4.03 -12.24
C PRO A 158 -8.56 4.84 -13.13
N THR A 159 -9.22 4.18 -14.07
CA THR A 159 -10.31 4.77 -14.86
C THR A 159 -11.39 5.24 -13.89
N ALA A 160 -11.62 6.56 -13.85
CA ALA A 160 -12.62 7.15 -12.98
C ALA A 160 -14.03 6.72 -13.43
N THR A 161 -14.56 5.66 -12.84
CA THR A 161 -15.96 5.27 -12.99
C THR A 161 -16.83 6.45 -12.60
N ALA A 162 -17.55 7.00 -13.58
CA ALA A 162 -18.41 8.15 -13.36
C ALA A 162 -19.59 7.75 -12.47
N THR A 163 -19.45 7.95 -11.16
CA THR A 163 -20.54 7.78 -10.19
C THR A 163 -21.73 8.61 -10.65
N ALA A 164 -22.84 7.94 -10.96
CA ALA A 164 -24.04 8.59 -11.44
C ALA A 164 -24.62 9.50 -10.34
N THR A 165 -24.30 10.80 -10.39
CA THR A 165 -24.82 11.80 -9.47
C THR A 165 -26.35 11.81 -9.56
N ALA A 166 -27.01 11.33 -8.51
CA ALA A 166 -28.47 11.36 -8.41
C ALA A 166 -28.95 12.79 -8.61
N THR A 167 -29.72 13.03 -9.67
CA THR A 167 -30.25 14.36 -9.97
C THR A 167 -31.25 14.72 -8.87
N PRO A 168 -31.07 15.85 -8.15
CA PRO A 168 -31.94 16.19 -7.04
C PRO A 168 -33.33 16.57 -7.54
N THR A 169 -34.29 15.67 -7.36
CA THR A 169 -35.71 15.95 -7.62
C THR A 169 -36.16 17.13 -6.77
N ALA A 170 -36.63 18.20 -7.42
CA ALA A 170 -37.03 19.42 -6.72
C ALA A 170 -38.35 19.23 -5.95
N THR A 171 -38.26 18.94 -4.65
CA THR A 171 -39.41 18.93 -3.74
C THR A 171 -39.96 20.35 -3.59
N ALA A 172 -41.16 20.59 -4.14
CA ALA A 172 -41.83 21.88 -4.06
C ALA A 172 -42.48 22.09 -2.68
N THR A 173 -41.78 22.79 -1.78
CA THR A 173 -42.32 23.17 -0.46
C THR A 173 -43.20 24.42 -0.55
N SER A 174 -44.52 24.26 -0.45
CA SER A 174 -45.47 25.38 -0.37
C SER A 174 -45.68 25.84 1.07
N THR A 175 -45.15 27.01 1.44
CA THR A 175 -45.41 27.67 2.73
C THR A 175 -46.38 28.84 2.57
N THR A 176 -47.56 28.73 3.17
CA THR A 176 -48.56 29.80 3.24
C THR A 176 -48.68 30.32 4.67
N THR A 177 -48.18 31.53 4.93
CA THR A 177 -48.36 32.23 6.21
C THR A 177 -49.27 33.44 5.99
N ALA A 178 -50.37 33.50 6.72
CA ALA A 178 -51.27 34.67 6.73
C ALA A 178 -51.55 35.07 8.19
N THR A 179 -51.36 36.34 8.51
CA THR A 179 -51.57 36.91 9.85
C THR A 179 -52.31 38.23 9.73
N ALA A 180 -53.36 38.40 10.54
CA ALA A 180 -54.09 39.66 10.73
C ALA A 180 -54.46 39.82 12.21
N THR A 181 -54.78 41.05 12.64
CA THR A 181 -54.55 41.50 14.03
C THR A 181 -55.74 42.24 14.62
N ALA A 182 -56.12 41.99 15.89
CA ALA A 182 -56.84 42.96 16.74
C ALA A 182 -56.81 42.65 18.26
N THR A 183 -56.42 43.67 19.01
CA THR A 183 -56.33 43.90 20.47
C THR A 183 -57.66 43.83 21.27
N ALA A 184 -57.65 43.48 22.59
CA ALA A 184 -58.37 44.14 23.73
C ALA A 184 -58.64 43.22 24.98
N THR A 185 -59.13 43.81 26.09
CA THR A 185 -59.18 43.28 27.49
C THR A 185 -60.05 44.21 28.40
N PRO A 186 -60.27 44.03 29.74
CA PRO A 186 -60.10 42.87 30.67
C PRO A 186 -61.24 42.67 31.75
N THR A 187 -61.02 41.76 32.74
CA THR A 187 -61.59 41.75 34.14
C THR A 187 -63.01 41.11 34.38
N PRO A 188 -63.64 41.05 35.60
CA PRO A 188 -64.19 39.75 36.13
C PRO A 188 -65.62 39.73 36.77
N THR A 189 -66.04 38.57 37.33
CA THR A 189 -67.02 38.29 38.44
C THR A 189 -68.19 37.29 38.19
N ALA A 190 -68.07 36.10 38.80
CA ALA A 190 -69.01 35.23 39.58
C ALA A 190 -70.55 35.01 39.34
N THR A 191 -71.00 33.80 39.75
CA THR A 191 -72.33 33.37 40.31
C THR A 191 -73.53 33.12 39.35
N ALA A 192 -74.40 32.09 39.47
CA ALA A 192 -74.37 30.70 40.00
C ALA A 192 -75.70 29.93 39.68
N THR A 193 -75.72 28.58 39.83
CA THR A 193 -76.90 27.70 40.13
C THR A 193 -78.00 27.51 39.05
N ALA A 194 -78.57 26.32 38.76
CA ALA A 194 -78.19 24.90 38.96
C ALA A 194 -79.17 23.95 38.18
N THR A 195 -78.95 22.61 38.29
CA THR A 195 -79.95 21.50 38.18
C THR A 195 -80.70 21.31 36.84
N VAL A 196 -80.83 20.12 36.23
CA VAL A 196 -80.25 18.74 36.32
C VAL A 196 -80.39 18.14 34.88
N THR A 197 -79.86 17.00 34.40
CA THR A 197 -79.20 15.76 34.90
C THR A 197 -78.26 15.26 33.74
N ALA A 198 -77.57 14.11 33.69
CA ALA A 198 -77.40 12.90 34.52
C ALA A 198 -75.97 12.30 34.35
N THR A 199 -75.66 11.23 35.09
CA THR A 199 -74.53 10.29 34.94
C THR A 199 -73.17 10.85 34.43
N PRO A 200 -72.53 11.78 35.16
CA PRO A 200 -71.18 12.26 34.86
C PRO A 200 -70.09 11.57 35.70
N SER A 201 -68.83 11.65 35.26
CA SER A 201 -67.63 11.71 36.13
C SER A 201 -66.41 12.19 35.32
N PRO A 202 -65.44 12.87 35.95
CA PRO A 202 -65.15 14.26 35.59
C PRO A 202 -63.67 14.47 35.13
N THR A 203 -63.18 15.66 34.74
CA THR A 203 -63.50 17.02 35.24
C THR A 203 -63.27 18.14 34.21
N PRO A 204 -64.21 19.12 34.08
CA PRO A 204 -64.08 20.27 33.19
C PRO A 204 -63.72 21.61 33.89
N THR A 205 -63.45 22.61 33.05
CA THR A 205 -63.66 24.08 33.12
C THR A 205 -64.13 24.74 34.43
N PRO A 206 -63.67 25.99 34.70
CA PRO A 206 -64.64 27.10 34.68
C PRO A 206 -64.15 28.41 34.00
N THR A 207 -65.09 29.30 33.68
CA THR A 207 -64.85 30.68 33.21
C THR A 207 -66.02 31.57 33.65
N PRO A 208 -65.76 32.76 34.23
CA PRO A 208 -66.78 33.82 34.26
C PRO A 208 -66.26 35.24 33.90
N THR A 209 -66.84 35.77 32.83
CA THR A 209 -67.34 37.17 32.63
C THR A 209 -66.83 38.32 33.51
N GLY A 210 -66.59 39.48 32.90
CA GLY A 210 -66.66 40.80 33.53
C GLY A 210 -66.66 41.94 32.51
N THR A 211 -67.19 43.11 32.89
CA THR A 211 -67.42 44.26 32.00
C THR A 211 -67.48 45.58 32.82
N PRO A 212 -67.47 46.78 32.20
CA PRO A 212 -66.28 47.61 32.05
C PRO A 212 -66.31 48.90 32.90
N THR A 213 -65.33 49.79 32.76
CA THR A 213 -65.50 51.26 32.54
C THR A 213 -64.16 52.00 32.58
N ALA A 214 -63.80 52.72 31.50
CA ALA A 214 -63.05 53.99 31.53
C ALA A 214 -62.92 54.57 30.11
N THR A 215 -63.13 55.88 29.95
CA THR A 215 -62.81 56.64 28.73
C THR A 215 -61.69 57.63 29.07
N PRO A 216 -60.64 57.72 28.24
CA PRO A 216 -60.24 59.06 27.79
C PRO A 216 -59.82 59.09 26.30
N THR A 217 -60.00 60.27 25.69
CA THR A 217 -59.61 60.58 24.30
C THR A 217 -58.15 61.01 24.21
N ALA A 218 -57.42 60.56 23.18
CA ALA A 218 -56.16 61.18 22.72
C ALA A 218 -55.95 60.93 21.22
N THR A 219 -55.27 61.85 20.53
CA THR A 219 -55.12 61.87 19.06
C THR A 219 -53.65 61.91 18.65
N ALA A 220 -53.19 60.98 17.80
CA ALA A 220 -52.09 61.21 16.83
C ALA A 220 -51.89 60.05 15.82
N THR A 221 -52.09 60.37 14.54
CA THR A 221 -51.27 60.02 13.35
C THR A 221 -50.35 58.77 13.34
N ALA A 222 -50.58 57.88 12.37
CA ALA A 222 -49.53 57.14 11.66
C ALA A 222 -49.96 56.86 10.20
N THR A 223 -49.07 57.08 9.23
CA THR A 223 -49.34 56.90 7.79
C THR A 223 -48.91 55.50 7.32
N PRO A 224 -49.75 54.73 6.61
CA PRO A 224 -49.34 53.45 6.04
C PRO A 224 -48.47 53.64 4.79
N THR A 225 -47.15 53.55 4.95
CA THR A 225 -46.19 53.52 3.84
C THR A 225 -46.29 52.20 3.07
N ALA A 226 -46.20 52.25 1.73
CA ALA A 226 -46.23 51.06 0.89
C ALA A 226 -45.04 50.12 1.18
N THR A 227 -45.32 48.85 1.49
CA THR A 227 -44.31 47.80 1.67
C THR A 227 -43.72 47.40 0.32
N PRO A 228 -42.38 47.24 0.20
CA PRO A 228 -41.73 47.09 -1.11
C PRO A 228 -42.04 45.77 -1.80
N THR A 229 -42.15 45.84 -3.13
CA THR A 229 -42.18 44.67 -4.03
C THR A 229 -40.94 43.79 -3.81
N ALA A 230 -41.13 42.49 -3.64
CA ALA A 230 -40.04 41.54 -3.59
C ALA A 230 -39.37 41.43 -4.98
N THR A 231 -38.19 42.06 -5.11
CA THR A 231 -37.30 41.83 -6.27
C THR A 231 -36.99 40.34 -6.37
N PRO A 232 -37.10 39.70 -7.55
CA PRO A 232 -36.67 38.32 -7.73
C PRO A 232 -35.13 38.28 -7.64
N THR A 233 -34.61 38.03 -6.43
CA THR A 233 -33.20 37.73 -6.21
C THR A 233 -32.84 36.56 -7.11
N ARG A 234 -32.02 36.80 -8.14
CA ARG A 234 -31.47 35.71 -8.96
C ARG A 234 -30.59 34.89 -8.02
N THR A 235 -31.11 33.77 -7.52
CA THR A 235 -30.29 32.73 -6.91
C THR A 235 -29.11 32.52 -7.85
N PRO A 236 -27.85 32.62 -7.38
CA PRO A 236 -26.73 32.35 -8.26
C PRO A 236 -26.94 30.93 -8.80
N THR A 237 -27.11 30.82 -10.12
CA THR A 237 -26.92 29.54 -10.81
C THR A 237 -25.62 28.99 -10.26
N PRO A 238 -25.57 27.75 -9.73
CA PRO A 238 -24.32 27.21 -9.23
C PRO A 238 -23.35 27.24 -10.39
N THR A 239 -22.41 28.19 -10.35
CA THR A 239 -21.24 28.21 -11.22
C THR A 239 -20.69 26.79 -11.16
N PRO A 240 -20.40 26.13 -12.29
CA PRO A 240 -19.82 24.80 -12.23
C PRO A 240 -18.57 24.90 -11.37
N SER A 241 -18.67 24.43 -10.12
CA SER A 241 -17.56 24.39 -9.19
C SER A 241 -16.52 23.58 -9.91
N ALA A 242 -15.37 24.20 -10.21
CA ALA A 242 -14.40 23.64 -11.12
C ALA A 242 -14.15 22.20 -10.66
N THR A 243 -14.64 21.22 -11.45
CA THR A 243 -14.46 19.81 -11.16
C THR A 243 -12.98 19.68 -10.89
N PRO A 244 -12.55 19.29 -9.67
CA PRO A 244 -11.18 19.49 -9.25
C PRO A 244 -10.32 18.81 -10.29
N THR A 245 -9.62 19.63 -11.12
CA THR A 245 -8.80 19.15 -12.22
C THR A 245 -7.92 18.10 -11.58
N PRO A 246 -8.09 16.80 -11.93
CA PRO A 246 -7.68 15.73 -11.04
C PRO A 246 -6.22 15.96 -10.75
N THR A 247 -5.93 16.38 -9.51
CA THR A 247 -4.56 16.60 -9.08
C THR A 247 -3.85 15.33 -9.46
N ALA A 248 -2.75 15.45 -10.21
CA ALA A 248 -1.95 14.29 -10.55
C ALA A 248 -1.32 13.79 -9.25
N THR A 249 -2.10 13.04 -8.45
CA THR A 249 -1.63 11.98 -7.57
C THR A 249 -0.59 11.27 -8.41
N PRO A 250 0.70 11.33 -8.04
CA PRO A 250 1.73 10.90 -8.95
C PRO A 250 1.55 9.42 -9.28
N GLY A 251 1.06 9.16 -10.49
CA GLY A 251 0.84 7.83 -11.06
C GLY A 251 2.20 7.21 -11.37
N GLY A 252 2.91 6.87 -10.30
CA GLY A 252 4.36 6.72 -10.26
C GLY A 252 4.79 5.65 -9.26
N GLY A 253 3.97 4.60 -9.11
CA GLY A 253 4.50 3.31 -8.71
C GLY A 253 5.41 2.82 -9.83
N GLY A 254 6.71 3.10 -9.69
CA GLY A 254 7.73 2.80 -10.69
C GLY A 254 9.13 2.92 -10.11
N THR A 255 10.02 2.01 -10.51
CA THR A 255 11.41 1.99 -10.04
C THR A 255 12.24 3.05 -10.78
N VAL A 256 12.51 4.18 -10.12
CA VAL A 256 13.48 5.16 -10.61
C VAL A 256 14.89 4.72 -10.17
N THR A 257 15.77 4.49 -11.13
CA THR A 257 17.19 4.17 -10.88
C THR A 257 18.01 5.44 -10.95
N PHE A 258 18.70 5.76 -9.85
CA PHE A 258 19.59 6.91 -9.75
C PHE A 258 21.04 6.48 -9.95
N GLY A 259 21.77 7.18 -10.83
CA GLY A 259 23.22 7.23 -10.72
C GLY A 259 23.61 8.09 -9.51
N ALA A 260 24.80 7.86 -8.95
CA ALA A 260 25.35 8.81 -7.99
C ALA A 260 25.54 10.17 -8.69
N ASN A 261 25.09 11.26 -8.07
CA ASN A 261 25.34 12.62 -8.58
C ASN A 261 26.63 13.22 -8.01
N ALA A 262 27.19 12.58 -6.99
CA ALA A 262 28.47 12.86 -6.38
C ALA A 262 28.82 11.73 -5.41
N ASP A 263 30.07 11.26 -5.44
CA ASP A 263 30.61 10.28 -4.50
C ASP A 263 32.09 10.52 -4.17
N THR A 264 32.50 10.16 -2.95
CA THR A 264 33.85 10.42 -2.44
C THR A 264 34.11 9.64 -1.15
N TRP A 265 35.34 9.71 -0.63
CA TRP A 265 35.69 9.21 0.70
C TRP A 265 36.60 10.19 1.44
N VAL A 266 36.69 10.04 2.77
CA VAL A 266 37.56 10.84 3.64
C VAL A 266 38.35 9.95 4.60
N GLY A 267 39.66 10.22 4.72
CA GLY A 267 40.55 9.50 5.63
C GLY A 267 41.03 10.39 6.78
N SER A 268 40.95 9.90 8.02
CA SER A 268 41.46 10.61 9.20
C SER A 268 42.97 10.86 9.16
N ALA A 269 43.71 10.02 8.42
CA ALA A 269 45.15 10.13 8.19
C ALA A 269 45.53 11.24 7.20
N GLN A 270 44.59 11.76 6.40
CA GLN A 270 44.80 12.82 5.40
C GLN A 270 43.71 13.90 5.53
N PRO A 271 43.59 14.57 6.69
CA PRO A 271 42.31 15.14 7.11
C PRO A 271 41.86 16.40 6.34
N THR A 272 42.73 16.97 5.52
CA THR A 272 42.47 18.12 4.64
C THR A 272 42.51 17.75 3.15
N VAL A 273 42.64 16.47 2.81
CA VAL A 273 42.63 15.99 1.41
C VAL A 273 41.20 15.72 0.99
N ASN A 274 40.90 16.05 -0.28
CA ASN A 274 39.67 15.72 -0.96
C ASN A 274 39.94 14.58 -1.95
N HIS A 275 39.03 13.60 -2.03
CA HIS A 275 39.17 12.42 -2.89
C HIS A 275 38.03 12.33 -3.93
N GLY A 276 37.31 13.42 -4.19
CA GLY A 276 36.16 13.49 -5.12
C GLY A 276 36.50 13.39 -6.62
N THR A 277 37.71 12.91 -6.94
CA THR A 277 38.13 12.57 -8.31
C THR A 277 38.66 11.14 -8.43
N GLU A 278 38.63 10.36 -7.34
CA GLU A 278 39.06 8.97 -7.34
C GLU A 278 37.94 8.05 -7.81
N VAL A 279 38.27 7.07 -8.67
CA VAL A 279 37.30 6.09 -9.20
C VAL A 279 36.96 4.95 -8.22
N THR A 280 37.26 5.13 -6.92
CA THR A 280 37.06 4.13 -5.86
C THR A 280 36.80 4.80 -4.51
N MET A 281 35.74 4.40 -3.84
CA MET A 281 35.42 4.84 -2.48
C MET A 281 35.97 3.86 -1.43
N LEU A 282 36.42 4.36 -0.26
CA LEU A 282 36.98 3.54 0.83
C LEU A 282 36.12 3.57 2.11
N VAL A 283 35.93 2.39 2.71
CA VAL A 283 35.31 2.20 4.03
C VAL A 283 36.21 1.31 4.89
N GLY A 284 36.62 1.81 6.06
CA GLY A 284 37.53 1.10 6.94
C GLY A 284 37.48 1.62 8.38
N SER A 285 38.61 1.53 9.10
CA SER A 285 38.72 2.02 10.48
C SER A 285 39.05 3.51 10.56
N GLN A 286 39.61 4.08 9.49
CA GLN A 286 39.98 5.50 9.38
C GLN A 286 39.28 6.20 8.21
N GLU A 287 38.61 5.42 7.35
CA GLU A 287 38.05 5.82 6.05
C GLU A 287 36.52 5.78 6.08
N ARG A 288 35.87 6.85 5.61
CA ARG A 288 34.41 6.95 5.48
C ARG A 288 34.01 7.34 4.06
N SER A 289 33.08 6.60 3.48
CA SER A 289 32.47 6.88 2.18
C SER A 289 31.26 7.81 2.30
N PHE A 290 31.10 8.70 1.32
CA PHE A 290 29.94 9.58 1.14
C PHE A 290 29.42 9.47 -0.29
N ILE A 291 28.11 9.29 -0.46
CA ILE A 291 27.44 9.13 -1.75
C ILE A 291 26.11 9.89 -1.74
N SER A 292 25.76 10.51 -2.85
CA SER A 292 24.51 11.26 -3.02
C SER A 292 23.80 10.90 -4.32
N PHE A 293 22.47 11.06 -4.31
CA PHE A 293 21.59 10.76 -5.44
C PHE A 293 20.63 11.94 -5.65
N ASP A 294 20.50 12.42 -6.89
CA ASP A 294 19.54 13.45 -7.23
C ASP A 294 18.14 12.82 -7.34
N VAL A 295 17.46 12.76 -6.19
CA VAL A 295 16.10 12.25 -6.07
C VAL A 295 15.02 13.29 -6.39
N SER A 296 15.37 14.42 -7.03
CA SER A 296 14.39 15.49 -7.36
C SER A 296 13.28 15.06 -8.32
N SER A 297 13.48 13.96 -9.06
CA SER A 297 12.43 13.32 -9.87
C SER A 297 11.40 12.52 -9.05
N ILE A 298 11.63 12.31 -7.74
CA ILE A 298 10.65 11.74 -6.82
C ILE A 298 9.73 12.87 -6.32
N PRO A 299 8.41 12.81 -6.56
CA PRO A 299 7.48 13.81 -6.04
C PRO A 299 7.51 13.89 -4.51
N ALA A 300 7.48 15.09 -3.94
CA ALA A 300 7.55 15.30 -2.49
C ALA A 300 6.39 14.69 -1.68
N SER A 301 5.32 14.23 -2.33
CA SER A 301 4.19 13.50 -1.75
C SER A 301 4.21 11.99 -2.00
N ALA A 302 5.25 11.46 -2.66
CA ALA A 302 5.37 10.03 -2.96
C ALA A 302 5.68 9.22 -1.70
N THR A 303 4.99 8.09 -1.51
CA THR A 303 5.30 7.13 -0.46
C THR A 303 6.35 6.14 -0.97
N VAL A 304 7.53 6.13 -0.34
CA VAL A 304 8.62 5.21 -0.69
C VAL A 304 8.43 3.88 0.03
N THR A 305 7.85 2.89 -0.67
CA THR A 305 7.60 1.54 -0.11
C THR A 305 8.88 0.75 0.13
N SER A 306 9.88 0.92 -0.73
CA SER A 306 11.20 0.30 -0.61
C SER A 306 12.26 1.10 -1.37
N ALA A 307 13.53 0.91 -0.99
CA ALA A 307 14.69 1.42 -1.71
C ALA A 307 15.80 0.36 -1.68
N THR A 308 16.67 0.35 -2.68
CA THR A 308 17.80 -0.60 -2.74
C THR A 308 19.04 0.12 -3.25
N LEU A 309 20.07 0.21 -2.39
CA LEU A 309 21.39 0.66 -2.79
C LEU A 309 22.21 -0.54 -3.27
N ARG A 310 22.73 -0.47 -4.51
CA ARG A 310 23.71 -1.44 -5.03
C ARG A 310 25.09 -0.79 -5.03
N LEU A 311 26.06 -1.43 -4.38
CA LEU A 311 27.47 -1.06 -4.41
C LEU A 311 28.29 -2.22 -4.97
N CYS A 312 29.29 -1.90 -5.79
CA CYS A 312 30.26 -2.86 -6.30
C CYS A 312 31.50 -2.90 -5.41
N ARG A 313 31.86 -4.07 -4.86
CA ARG A 313 33.17 -4.24 -4.23
C ARG A 313 34.21 -4.52 -5.31
N THR A 314 35.10 -3.55 -5.54
CA THR A 314 36.25 -3.69 -6.46
C THR A 314 37.43 -4.39 -5.79
N ASN A 315 37.80 -3.96 -4.58
CA ASN A 315 38.95 -4.45 -3.81
C ASN A 315 38.63 -4.46 -2.29
N GLY A 316 39.63 -4.72 -1.43
CA GLY A 316 39.57 -4.51 0.02
C GLY A 316 40.24 -5.63 0.81
N SER A 317 40.88 -5.30 1.93
CA SER A 317 41.52 -6.28 2.83
C SER A 317 40.57 -6.77 3.92
N GLY A 318 40.72 -8.05 4.32
CA GLY A 318 39.92 -8.69 5.38
C GLY A 318 38.62 -9.36 4.90
N GLY A 319 37.99 -10.13 5.79
CA GLY A 319 36.81 -10.95 5.48
C GLY A 319 35.49 -10.18 5.31
N ALA A 320 34.41 -10.95 5.11
CA ALA A 320 33.05 -10.46 5.04
C ALA A 320 32.67 -9.69 6.32
N ARG A 321 31.91 -8.60 6.17
CA ARG A 321 31.57 -7.67 7.26
C ARG A 321 30.25 -6.96 6.99
N THR A 322 29.71 -6.34 8.03
CA THR A 322 28.56 -5.45 7.91
C THR A 322 29.03 -3.99 7.95
N HIS A 323 28.59 -3.18 6.99
CA HIS A 323 28.68 -1.72 7.04
C HIS A 323 27.33 -1.12 7.42
N GLU A 324 27.37 0.06 8.05
CA GLU A 324 26.20 0.81 8.50
C GLU A 324 26.04 2.06 7.61
N LEU A 325 24.82 2.30 7.11
CA LEU A 325 24.48 3.51 6.37
C LEU A 325 23.94 4.53 7.36
N ARG A 326 24.53 5.73 7.40
CA ARG A 326 24.07 6.84 8.24
C ARG A 326 23.76 8.05 7.36
N PRO A 327 22.55 8.64 7.43
CA PRO A 327 22.27 9.92 6.77
C PRO A 327 23.24 11.01 7.24
N ALA A 328 23.77 11.78 6.29
CA ALA A 328 24.44 13.05 6.55
C ALA A 328 23.41 14.11 6.98
N GLN A 329 23.72 14.90 8.00
CA GLN A 329 22.79 15.88 8.57
C GLN A 329 22.90 17.28 7.94
N SER A 330 23.89 17.49 7.05
CA SER A 330 24.02 18.70 6.24
C SER A 330 24.46 18.36 4.82
N ALA A 331 24.18 19.27 3.88
CA ALA A 331 24.68 19.17 2.52
C ALA A 331 26.21 19.20 2.46
N TRP A 332 26.77 18.62 1.41
CA TRP A 332 28.20 18.56 1.11
C TRP A 332 28.41 18.58 -0.41
N THR A 333 29.65 18.79 -0.85
CA THR A 333 30.02 18.75 -2.28
C THR A 333 31.21 17.82 -2.49
N GLU A 334 31.19 17.09 -3.60
CA GLU A 334 32.22 16.13 -4.01
C GLU A 334 33.64 16.69 -3.94
N SER A 335 33.83 17.91 -4.45
CA SER A 335 35.10 18.63 -4.50
C SER A 335 35.46 19.42 -3.22
N GLY A 336 34.55 19.51 -2.24
CA GLY A 336 34.73 20.26 -1.00
C GLY A 336 34.82 19.41 0.27
N LEU A 337 34.50 18.12 0.18
CA LEU A 337 34.50 17.21 1.32
C LEU A 337 35.94 16.80 1.70
N THR A 338 36.28 16.94 2.97
CA THR A 338 37.52 16.46 3.59
C THR A 338 37.16 15.89 4.96
N TRP A 339 38.05 15.17 5.65
CA TRP A 339 37.75 14.67 7.00
C TRP A 339 37.35 15.81 7.96
N ASN A 340 37.99 16.97 7.85
CA ASN A 340 37.72 18.15 8.67
C ASN A 340 36.43 18.90 8.28
N THR A 341 35.89 18.68 7.08
CA THR A 341 34.67 19.33 6.57
C THR A 341 33.50 18.35 6.38
N GLN A 342 33.64 17.10 6.81
CA GLN A 342 32.57 16.10 6.68
C GLN A 342 31.33 16.48 7.51
N PRO A 343 30.11 16.26 6.99
CA PRO A 343 28.89 16.55 7.73
C PRO A 343 28.77 15.63 8.95
N SER A 344 28.06 16.08 9.99
CA SER A 344 27.70 15.18 11.09
C SER A 344 26.76 14.08 10.58
N LEU A 345 26.94 12.87 11.10
CA LEU A 345 26.14 11.70 10.74
C LEU A 345 25.02 11.49 11.76
N ALA A 346 23.91 10.92 11.33
CA ALA A 346 22.85 10.48 12.24
C ALA A 346 23.41 9.57 13.36
N PRO A 347 22.89 9.67 14.61
CA PRO A 347 23.41 8.91 15.75
C PRO A 347 23.22 7.40 15.61
N SER A 348 22.21 6.97 14.84
CA SER A 348 21.93 5.59 14.44
C SER A 348 21.85 5.48 12.92
N GLY A 349 22.31 4.38 12.35
CA GLY A 349 22.13 4.07 10.93
C GLY A 349 20.68 3.85 10.51
N SER A 350 20.41 4.08 9.22
CA SER A 350 19.13 3.82 8.57
C SER A 350 19.04 2.43 7.94
N ALA A 351 20.19 1.81 7.62
CA ALA A 351 20.29 0.48 7.03
C ALA A 351 21.68 -0.13 7.27
N THR A 352 21.83 -1.41 6.92
CA THR A 352 23.12 -2.10 6.89
C THR A 352 23.37 -2.79 5.54
N ILE A 353 24.64 -2.94 5.16
CA ILE A 353 25.07 -3.71 3.98
C ILE A 353 26.01 -4.82 4.42
N SER A 354 25.68 -6.06 4.04
CA SER A 354 26.59 -7.21 4.15
C SER A 354 27.54 -7.21 2.95
N VAL A 355 28.85 -7.08 3.20
CA VAL A 355 29.89 -7.10 2.17
C VAL A 355 30.43 -8.52 1.99
N PRO A 356 30.41 -9.09 0.77
CA PRO A 356 30.93 -10.43 0.49
C PRO A 356 32.47 -10.49 0.64
N SER A 357 33.00 -11.69 0.85
CA SER A 357 34.44 -11.93 1.00
C SER A 357 35.23 -11.82 -0.32
N SER A 358 34.58 -11.95 -1.47
CA SER A 358 35.13 -11.66 -2.80
C SER A 358 34.77 -10.25 -3.30
N SER A 359 35.42 -9.80 -4.37
CA SER A 359 34.91 -8.69 -5.20
C SER A 359 33.63 -9.11 -5.93
N GLY A 360 32.78 -8.15 -6.31
CA GLY A 360 31.49 -8.40 -6.98
C GLY A 360 30.45 -7.28 -6.82
N CYS A 361 29.32 -7.43 -7.52
CA CYS A 361 28.13 -6.58 -7.45
C CYS A 361 26.86 -7.44 -7.63
#